data_AF-A0A7X7EQJ2-F1
#
_entry.id   AF-A0A7X7EQJ2-F1
#
_cell.length_a   1.000
_cell.length_b   1.000
_cell.length_c   1.000
_cell.angle_alpha   90.00
_cell.angle_beta   90.00
_cell.angle_gamma   90.00
#
_symmetry.space_group_name_H-M   'P 1'
#
loop_
_entity.id
_entity.type
_entity.pdbx_description
1 polymer ?
#
loop_
_entity_poly.entity_id
_entity_poly.type
_entity_poly.pdbx_seq_one_letter_code
_entity_poly.pdbx_strand_id
1 'polypeptide(L)'
;MKNITSGYRSGFILLLAWGITLPIGCSRQPTTSTWNVTEPSAYPTTTQAAASDQYDLLMPAQIEILPFSKPKSWDSDQIPDGIEVVLRPLDSFGDQTKAVGLFRFELYLFQKASSDPRGQRIGFWEENLMTRQGQLLHWDRITRTYRFRLSLAGQPVRPGKYVLEVTYLSPTGTRLGDTYILETTLPREQIKEEIERERQDGLKLF
;
A
#
# COMPACT_ATOMS: atom_id res chain seq x y z
N MET A 1 -53.77 -24.34 -11.55
CA MET A 1 -54.78 -24.85 -12.50
C MET A 1 -55.32 -23.70 -13.33
N LYS A 2 -55.30 -23.86 -14.67
CA LYS A 2 -56.04 -23.14 -15.74
C LYS A 2 -55.63 -21.68 -15.98
N ASN A 3 -54.80 -21.35 -16.99
CA ASN A 3 -55.01 -21.32 -18.46
C ASN A 3 -56.30 -20.62 -18.91
N ILE A 4 -56.16 -19.61 -19.78
CA ILE A 4 -57.01 -19.25 -20.95
C ILE A 4 -56.11 -18.38 -21.89
N THR A 5 -55.59 -18.85 -23.05
CA THR A 5 -56.11 -18.75 -24.45
C THR A 5 -56.61 -17.35 -24.87
N SER A 6 -56.54 -16.82 -26.10
CA SER A 6 -56.10 -17.15 -27.47
C SER A 6 -56.38 -15.87 -28.29
N GLY A 7 -55.71 -15.60 -29.43
CA GLY A 7 -56.16 -14.50 -30.30
C GLY A 7 -55.37 -14.25 -31.57
N TYR A 8 -55.53 -15.13 -32.56
CA TYR A 8 -55.06 -15.02 -33.94
C TYR A 8 -55.73 -13.85 -34.70
N ARG A 9 -55.03 -13.18 -35.64
CA ARG A 9 -55.54 -12.90 -37.01
C ARG A 9 -54.53 -12.18 -37.93
N SER A 10 -54.27 -12.82 -39.08
CA SER A 10 -53.65 -12.25 -40.28
C SER A 10 -54.54 -11.18 -40.94
N GLY A 11 -53.90 -10.23 -41.64
CA GLY A 11 -54.57 -9.31 -42.55
C GLY A 11 -53.56 -8.60 -43.47
N PHE A 12 -53.50 -9.06 -44.71
CA PHE A 12 -52.69 -8.56 -45.83
C PHE A 12 -53.37 -7.31 -46.41
N ILE A 13 -52.65 -6.19 -46.60
CA ILE A 13 -53.08 -5.10 -47.50
C ILE A 13 -51.87 -4.61 -48.30
N LEU A 14 -51.90 -4.89 -49.61
CA LEU A 14 -51.16 -4.20 -50.67
C LEU A 14 -51.92 -2.92 -51.01
N LEU A 15 -51.22 -1.83 -51.37
CA LEU A 15 -51.54 -0.94 -52.50
C LEU A 15 -50.45 0.16 -52.69
N LEU A 16 -49.93 0.20 -53.92
CA LEU A 16 -49.59 1.37 -54.78
C LEU A 16 -48.50 2.40 -54.40
N ALA A 17 -47.38 2.27 -55.13
CA ALA A 17 -46.94 3.15 -56.22
C ALA A 17 -46.56 4.64 -55.98
N TRP A 18 -45.29 4.89 -56.35
CA TRP A 18 -44.72 6.04 -57.09
C TRP A 18 -44.49 7.36 -56.33
N GLY A 19 -43.21 7.75 -56.24
CA GLY A 19 -42.82 9.10 -55.84
C GLY A 19 -41.31 9.35 -55.81
N ILE A 20 -40.80 9.91 -56.91
CA ILE A 20 -39.75 10.95 -56.98
C ILE A 20 -38.29 10.54 -56.76
N THR A 21 -37.49 10.80 -57.80
CA THR A 21 -36.05 10.63 -57.92
C THR A 21 -35.29 11.92 -57.61
N LEU A 22 -34.17 11.75 -56.88
CA LEU A 22 -32.91 12.56 -56.79
C LEU A 22 -32.88 13.82 -55.91
N PRO A 23 -31.69 14.26 -55.40
CA PRO A 23 -30.34 13.65 -55.36
C PRO A 23 -29.65 13.76 -53.96
N ILE A 24 -28.34 13.50 -53.91
CA ILE A 24 -27.38 13.74 -52.81
C ILE A 24 -27.18 12.54 -51.86
N GLY A 25 -26.67 11.45 -52.41
CA GLY A 25 -25.85 10.52 -51.64
C GLY A 25 -24.39 10.94 -51.76
N CYS A 26 -23.86 11.69 -50.79
CA CYS A 26 -22.42 11.80 -50.60
C CYS A 26 -21.88 10.40 -50.28
N SER A 27 -21.31 9.70 -51.26
CA SER A 27 -20.54 8.49 -51.00
C SER A 27 -19.22 8.89 -50.32
N ARG A 28 -19.24 9.04 -48.98
CA ARG A 28 -18.01 8.93 -48.20
C ARG A 28 -17.54 7.48 -48.34
N GLN A 29 -16.61 7.24 -49.24
CA GLN A 29 -15.78 6.04 -49.16
C GLN A 29 -15.10 6.07 -47.78
N PRO A 30 -15.22 5.03 -46.94
CA PRO A 30 -14.33 4.91 -45.80
C PRO A 30 -12.92 4.78 -46.39
N THR A 31 -12.09 5.81 -46.18
CA THR A 31 -10.65 5.68 -46.35
C THR A 31 -10.19 4.65 -45.32
N THR A 32 -10.13 3.38 -45.74
CA THR A 32 -9.41 2.35 -45.00
C THR A 32 -7.95 2.77 -45.02
N SER A 33 -7.48 3.41 -43.95
CA SER A 33 -6.05 3.55 -43.71
C SER A 33 -5.50 2.15 -43.54
N THR A 34 -4.91 1.60 -44.60
CA THR A 34 -4.13 0.37 -44.52
C THR A 34 -2.82 0.70 -43.81
N TRP A 35 -2.85 0.75 -42.48
CA TRP A 35 -1.64 0.50 -41.73
C TRP A 35 -1.23 -0.93 -42.10
N ASN A 36 -0.15 -1.09 -42.87
CA ASN A 36 0.49 -2.39 -43.07
C ASN A 36 1.06 -2.82 -41.71
N VAL A 37 0.21 -3.38 -40.85
CA VAL A 37 0.62 -4.06 -39.64
C VAL A 37 1.07 -5.44 -40.09
N THR A 38 2.36 -5.61 -40.34
CA THR A 38 2.97 -6.93 -40.31
C THR A 38 2.80 -7.43 -38.88
N GLU A 39 1.81 -8.28 -38.63
CA GLU A 39 1.66 -8.93 -37.32
C GLU A 39 2.97 -9.67 -37.03
N PRO A 40 3.69 -9.34 -35.93
CA PRO A 40 4.87 -10.09 -35.56
C PRO A 40 4.45 -11.54 -35.31
N SER A 41 5.03 -12.46 -36.09
CA SER A 41 4.73 -13.88 -35.97
C SER A 41 5.24 -14.38 -34.62
N ALA A 42 4.29 -14.69 -33.73
CA ALA A 42 4.46 -15.22 -32.38
C ALA A 42 5.00 -14.23 -31.32
N TYR A 43 4.21 -14.09 -30.25
CA TYR A 43 4.72 -13.59 -28.98
C TYR A 43 5.82 -14.53 -28.47
N PRO A 44 6.91 -14.02 -27.86
CA PRO A 44 7.92 -14.86 -27.26
C PRO A 44 7.24 -15.78 -26.23
N THR A 45 7.42 -17.09 -26.39
CA THR A 45 6.99 -18.07 -25.38
C THR A 45 8.02 -18.02 -24.26
N THR A 46 7.77 -17.23 -23.23
CA THR A 46 8.65 -17.11 -22.07
C THR A 46 8.58 -18.40 -21.24
N THR A 47 9.72 -19.03 -20.99
CA THR A 47 9.81 -20.13 -20.01
C THR A 47 9.52 -19.58 -18.60
N GLN A 48 8.93 -20.39 -17.72
CA GLN A 48 8.59 -19.97 -16.35
C GLN A 48 9.78 -19.34 -15.58
N ALA A 49 11.02 -19.82 -15.80
CA ALA A 49 12.23 -19.24 -15.21
C ALA A 49 12.57 -17.84 -15.78
N ALA A 50 12.47 -17.65 -17.10
CA ALA A 50 12.66 -16.34 -17.69
C ALA A 50 11.54 -15.35 -17.29
N ALA A 51 10.34 -15.86 -16.98
CA ALA A 51 9.26 -15.04 -16.44
C ALA A 51 9.57 -14.59 -15.01
N SER A 52 10.12 -15.45 -14.14
CA SER A 52 10.53 -15.05 -12.78
C SER A 52 11.61 -13.97 -12.80
N ASP A 53 12.63 -14.09 -13.67
CA ASP A 53 13.68 -13.08 -13.78
C ASP A 53 13.11 -11.70 -14.18
N GLN A 54 12.10 -11.68 -15.06
CA GLN A 54 11.40 -10.46 -15.45
C GLN A 54 10.55 -9.88 -14.33
N TYR A 55 9.93 -10.71 -13.49
CA TYR A 55 9.17 -10.25 -12.33
C TYR A 55 10.10 -9.62 -11.28
N ASP A 56 11.28 -10.20 -11.06
CA ASP A 56 12.24 -9.71 -10.07
C ASP A 56 12.73 -8.29 -10.37
N LEU A 57 12.75 -7.87 -11.65
CA LEU A 57 13.09 -6.50 -12.04
C LEU A 57 12.18 -5.44 -11.39
N LEU A 58 10.90 -5.78 -11.18
CA LEU A 58 9.86 -4.89 -10.65
C LEU A 58 9.53 -5.17 -9.17
N MET A 59 10.10 -6.23 -8.61
CA MET A 59 9.99 -6.52 -7.19
C MET A 59 10.89 -5.58 -6.38
N PRO A 60 10.54 -5.34 -5.10
CA PRO A 60 11.42 -4.60 -4.22
C PRO A 60 12.83 -5.22 -4.19
N ALA A 61 13.82 -4.39 -4.48
CA ALA A 61 15.25 -4.67 -4.33
C ALA A 61 15.83 -3.94 -3.10
N GLN A 62 15.17 -2.88 -2.63
CA GLN A 62 15.54 -2.14 -1.42
C GLN A 62 14.30 -1.68 -0.64
N ILE A 63 14.44 -1.60 0.68
CA ILE A 63 13.48 -0.94 1.57
C ILE A 63 14.17 0.28 2.17
N GLU A 64 13.47 1.41 2.24
CA GLU A 64 13.96 2.63 2.86
C GLU A 64 12.90 3.22 3.79
N ILE A 65 13.24 3.33 5.07
CA ILE A 65 12.46 4.03 6.09
C ILE A 65 12.70 5.51 5.91
N LEU A 66 11.63 6.27 5.72
CA LEU A 66 11.70 7.70 5.48
C LEU A 66 11.77 8.47 6.80
N PRO A 67 12.41 9.66 6.80
CA PRO A 67 12.57 10.50 8.00
C PRO A 67 11.26 11.13 8.50
N PHE A 68 10.13 10.76 7.91
CA PHE A 68 8.78 11.11 8.37
C PHE A 68 8.25 10.13 9.41
N SER A 69 8.94 9.02 9.62
CA SER A 69 8.61 8.04 10.65
C SER A 69 8.81 8.63 12.03
N LYS A 70 7.79 8.54 12.89
CA LYS A 70 7.77 9.23 14.18
C LYS A 70 6.82 8.58 15.19
N PRO A 71 7.07 8.78 16.49
CA PRO A 71 6.05 8.53 17.51
C PRO A 71 4.78 9.32 17.21
N LYS A 72 3.61 8.70 17.43
CA LYS A 72 2.32 9.32 17.16
C LYS A 72 1.28 8.83 18.17
N SER A 73 0.50 9.77 18.70
CA SER A 73 -0.73 9.47 19.44
C SER A 73 -1.82 9.10 18.44
N TRP A 74 -2.59 8.07 18.75
CA TRP A 74 -3.71 7.63 17.91
C TRP A 74 -5.05 8.11 18.44
N ASP A 75 -5.07 8.72 19.61
CA ASP A 75 -6.25 9.33 20.23
C ASP A 75 -6.04 10.86 20.42
N SER A 76 -6.83 11.46 21.32
CA SER A 76 -6.81 12.90 21.58
C SER A 76 -5.91 13.35 22.73
N ASP A 77 -5.21 12.43 23.40
CA ASP A 77 -4.44 12.72 24.62
C ASP A 77 -3.05 13.33 24.34
N GLN A 78 -2.62 13.30 23.08
CA GLN A 78 -1.32 13.79 22.60
C GLN A 78 -0.10 13.04 23.19
N ILE A 79 -0.32 11.91 23.84
CA ILE A 79 0.72 11.00 24.33
C ILE A 79 0.95 9.94 23.24
N PRO A 80 2.19 9.77 22.75
CA PRO A 80 2.42 8.78 21.70
C PRO A 80 2.19 7.34 22.18
N ASP A 81 1.10 6.72 21.74
CA ASP A 81 0.78 5.30 21.99
C ASP A 81 1.31 4.35 20.91
N GLY A 82 2.05 4.89 19.95
CA GLY A 82 2.58 4.11 18.86
C GLY A 82 3.54 4.86 17.98
N ILE A 83 3.90 4.20 16.88
CA ILE A 83 4.83 4.71 15.89
C ILE A 83 4.13 4.69 14.53
N GLU A 84 4.14 5.84 13.86
CA GLU A 84 3.84 5.90 12.44
C GLU A 84 5.12 5.61 11.67
N VAL A 85 5.15 4.48 10.96
CA VAL A 85 6.27 4.13 10.09
C VAL A 85 5.91 4.48 8.66
N VAL A 86 6.75 5.29 8.03
CA VAL A 86 6.62 5.68 6.63
C VAL A 86 7.82 5.13 5.89
N LEU A 87 7.60 4.29 4.88
CA LEU A 87 8.67 3.67 4.11
C LEU A 87 8.34 3.59 2.63
N ARG A 88 9.38 3.42 1.80
CA ARG A 88 9.24 3.12 0.37
C ARG A 88 10.06 1.89 -0.01
N PRO A 89 9.47 0.94 -0.73
CA PRO A 89 10.20 -0.06 -1.50
C PRO A 89 10.71 0.55 -2.80
N LEU A 90 11.94 0.24 -3.17
CA LEU A 90 12.53 0.58 -4.46
C LEU A 90 12.80 -0.71 -5.24
N ASP A 91 12.51 -0.72 -6.53
CA ASP A 91 12.83 -1.84 -7.41
C ASP A 91 14.31 -1.82 -7.84
N SER A 92 14.67 -2.75 -8.74
CA SER A 92 16.05 -2.87 -9.24
C SER A 92 16.54 -1.64 -10.03
N PHE A 93 15.63 -0.78 -10.50
CA PHE A 93 15.93 0.47 -11.20
C PHE A 93 16.04 1.67 -10.24
N GLY A 94 15.72 1.48 -8.96
CA GLY A 94 15.63 2.55 -7.97
C GLY A 94 14.28 3.30 -8.01
N ASP A 95 13.30 2.79 -8.76
CA ASP A 95 11.98 3.39 -8.84
C ASP A 95 11.09 2.92 -7.69
N GLN A 96 10.20 3.79 -7.23
CA GLN A 96 9.23 3.45 -6.19
C GLN A 96 8.24 2.41 -6.70
N THR A 97 8.21 1.26 -6.02
CA THR A 97 7.33 0.13 -6.36
C THR A 97 6.45 -0.29 -5.19
N LYS A 98 5.40 -1.05 -5.49
CA LYS A 98 4.60 -1.73 -4.48
C LYS A 98 5.31 -3.01 -4.04
N ALA A 99 5.25 -3.30 -2.75
CA ALA A 99 5.83 -4.52 -2.19
C ALA A 99 4.72 -5.54 -1.92
N VAL A 100 4.71 -6.63 -2.67
CA VAL A 100 3.90 -7.82 -2.37
C VAL A 100 4.72 -8.71 -1.47
N GLY A 101 4.25 -9.04 -0.27
CA GLY A 101 5.00 -9.86 0.69
C GLY A 101 4.62 -9.57 2.14
N LEU A 102 5.53 -9.92 3.05
CA LEU A 102 5.33 -9.78 4.49
C LEU A 102 6.30 -8.73 5.05
N PHE A 103 5.78 -7.75 5.79
CA PHE A 103 6.60 -6.80 6.54
C PHE A 103 6.62 -7.19 8.00
N ARG A 104 7.81 -7.15 8.61
CA ARG A 104 8.04 -7.31 10.03
C ARG A 104 8.67 -6.04 10.58
N PHE A 105 8.12 -5.57 11.68
CA PHE A 105 8.58 -4.39 12.36
C PHE A 105 9.02 -4.79 13.76
N GLU A 106 10.23 -4.39 14.14
CA GLU A 106 10.77 -4.61 15.46
C GLU A 106 11.22 -3.29 16.05
N LEU A 107 10.83 -3.04 17.29
CA LEU A 107 11.22 -1.84 18.02
C LEU A 107 12.09 -2.23 19.21
N TYR A 108 13.25 -1.58 19.31
CA TYR A 108 14.23 -1.82 20.37
C TYR A 108 14.50 -0.54 21.15
N LEU A 109 14.83 -0.70 22.43
CA LEU A 109 15.49 0.35 23.20
C LEU A 109 16.86 0.64 22.60
N PHE A 110 17.24 1.92 22.53
CA PHE A 110 18.55 2.30 22.02
C PHE A 110 19.65 2.03 23.05
N GLN A 111 20.70 1.31 22.65
CA GLN A 111 21.89 1.08 23.44
C GLN A 111 23.02 2.03 23.02
N LYS A 112 23.42 2.93 23.94
CA LYS A 112 24.55 3.84 23.72
C LYS A 112 25.87 3.07 23.66
N ALA A 113 26.81 3.54 22.83
CA ALA A 113 28.19 3.05 22.74
C ALA A 113 28.32 1.55 22.41
N SER A 114 27.35 0.99 21.70
CA SER A 114 27.41 -0.36 21.13
C SER A 114 27.60 -0.28 19.60
N SER A 115 28.29 -1.25 19.01
CA SER A 115 28.36 -1.40 17.56
C SER A 115 27.02 -1.78 16.95
N ASP A 116 26.18 -2.47 17.73
CA ASP A 116 24.77 -2.73 17.43
C ASP A 116 23.91 -1.89 18.38
N PRO A 117 23.23 -0.83 17.91
CA PRO A 117 22.45 0.05 18.77
C PRO A 117 21.15 -0.61 19.29
N ARG A 118 20.82 -1.83 18.86
CA ARG A 118 19.62 -2.57 19.29
C ARG A 118 19.82 -3.14 20.70
N GLY A 119 19.08 -2.58 21.67
CA GLY A 119 18.95 -3.12 23.01
C GLY A 119 17.79 -4.12 23.15
N GLN A 120 17.04 -4.02 24.24
CA GLN A 120 15.86 -4.88 24.47
C GLN A 120 14.76 -4.58 23.46
N ARG A 121 14.19 -5.64 22.84
CA ARG A 121 13.00 -5.54 21.99
C ARG A 121 11.77 -5.25 22.85
N ILE A 122 11.02 -4.22 22.49
CA ILE A 122 9.82 -3.76 23.19
C ILE A 122 8.56 -3.82 22.31
N GLY A 123 8.71 -4.07 21.01
CA GLY A 123 7.59 -4.22 20.09
C GLY A 123 7.91 -5.12 18.91
N PHE A 124 6.89 -5.83 18.44
CA PHE A 124 6.93 -6.69 17.26
C PHE A 124 5.58 -6.62 16.55
N TRP A 125 5.59 -6.37 15.25
CA TRP A 125 4.39 -6.35 14.41
C TRP A 125 4.67 -7.03 13.08
N GLU A 126 3.64 -7.60 12.49
CA GLU A 126 3.72 -8.26 11.20
C GLU A 126 2.52 -7.82 10.34
N GLU A 127 2.80 -7.41 9.10
CA GLU A 127 1.80 -6.88 8.18
C GLU A 127 1.87 -7.62 6.83
N ASN A 128 0.73 -8.17 6.42
CA ASN A 128 0.63 -8.97 5.20
C ASN A 128 0.15 -8.11 4.02
N LEU A 129 1.07 -7.83 3.10
CA LEU A 129 0.81 -7.10 1.85
C LEU A 129 0.65 -8.01 0.63
N MET A 130 0.47 -9.33 0.83
CA MET A 130 0.16 -10.26 -0.26
C MET A 130 -1.28 -10.11 -0.78
N THR A 131 -2.15 -9.42 -0.03
CA THR A 131 -3.55 -9.22 -0.40
C THR A 131 -3.80 -7.80 -0.89
N ARG A 132 -4.79 -7.64 -1.79
CA ARG A 132 -5.26 -6.33 -2.24
C ARG A 132 -5.71 -5.44 -1.07
N GLN A 133 -6.32 -6.03 -0.05
CA GLN A 133 -6.79 -5.29 1.12
C GLN A 133 -5.60 -4.72 1.92
N GLY A 134 -4.58 -5.53 2.21
CA GLY A 134 -3.37 -5.06 2.89
C GLY A 134 -2.69 -3.94 2.10
N GLN A 135 -2.60 -4.09 0.78
CA GLN A 135 -2.08 -3.05 -0.12
C GLN A 135 -2.84 -1.73 0.01
N LEU A 136 -4.18 -1.77 0.00
CA LEU A 136 -5.01 -0.57 0.08
C LEU A 136 -4.99 0.08 1.46
N LEU A 137 -4.86 -0.72 2.52
CA LEU A 137 -4.84 -0.23 3.90
C LEU A 137 -3.62 0.66 4.18
N HIS A 138 -2.45 0.28 3.66
CA HIS A 138 -1.19 0.94 4.00
C HIS A 138 -0.63 1.84 2.90
N TRP A 139 -1.06 1.71 1.65
CA TRP A 139 -0.49 2.48 0.55
C TRP A 139 -1.05 3.90 0.45
N ASP A 140 -0.17 4.89 0.61
CA ASP A 140 -0.45 6.28 0.29
C ASP A 140 -0.25 6.52 -1.21
N ARG A 141 -1.35 6.81 -1.92
CA ARG A 141 -1.34 7.02 -3.37
C ARG A 141 -0.65 8.32 -3.79
N ILE A 142 -0.59 9.32 -2.90
CA ILE A 142 -0.06 10.64 -3.21
C ILE A 142 1.46 10.60 -3.12
N THR A 143 1.98 10.11 -1.99
CA THR A 143 3.43 10.06 -1.74
C THR A 143 4.09 8.80 -2.31
N ARG A 144 3.29 7.82 -2.75
CA ARG A 144 3.76 6.49 -3.21
C ARG A 144 4.64 5.80 -2.16
N THR A 145 4.17 5.80 -0.93
CA THR A 145 4.84 5.19 0.23
C THR A 145 3.85 4.32 0.99
N TYR A 146 4.37 3.39 1.80
CA TYR A 146 3.55 2.72 2.79
C TYR A 146 3.56 3.47 4.12
N ARG A 147 2.41 3.46 4.80
CA ARG A 147 2.24 3.97 6.16
C ARG A 147 1.67 2.87 7.06
N PHE A 148 2.41 2.56 8.11
CA PHE A 148 2.02 1.58 9.12
C PHE A 148 1.79 2.27 10.45
N ARG A 149 0.76 1.82 11.18
CA ARG A 149 0.43 2.32 12.51
C ARG A 149 0.75 1.22 13.52
N LEU A 150 1.89 1.34 14.18
CA LEU A 150 2.38 0.34 15.12
C LEU A 150 1.98 0.76 16.53
N SER A 151 0.91 0.18 17.06
CA SER A 151 0.45 0.46 18.42
C SER A 151 1.30 -0.28 19.45
N LEU A 152 1.76 0.41 20.48
CA LEU A 152 2.32 -0.21 21.67
C LEU A 152 1.16 -0.56 22.61
N ALA A 153 1.02 -1.84 22.96
CA ALA A 153 -0.14 -2.35 23.70
C ALA A 153 -0.22 -1.80 25.15
N GLY A 154 -0.76 -0.60 25.30
CA GLY A 154 -1.04 0.05 26.59
C GLY A 154 0.17 0.64 27.30
N GLN A 155 1.30 0.82 26.60
CA GLN A 155 2.47 1.51 27.15
C GLN A 155 2.79 2.74 26.30
N PRO A 156 2.79 3.95 26.89
CA PRO A 156 3.18 5.14 26.16
C PRO A 156 4.66 5.04 25.76
N VAL A 157 4.99 5.59 24.59
CA VAL A 157 6.37 5.69 24.13
C VAL A 157 7.10 6.71 25.01
N ARG A 158 7.96 6.22 25.91
CA ARG A 158 8.75 7.08 26.80
C ARG A 158 9.71 7.98 26.01
N PRO A 159 10.04 9.18 26.50
CA PRO A 159 11.06 10.02 25.87
C PRO A 159 12.43 9.32 25.83
N GLY A 160 13.17 9.50 24.74
CA GLY A 160 14.42 8.78 24.49
C GLY A 160 14.70 8.46 23.03
N LYS A 161 15.70 7.60 22.79
CA LYS A 161 16.02 7.06 21.47
C LYS A 161 15.57 5.60 21.37
N TYR A 162 15.12 5.23 20.18
CA TYR A 162 14.68 3.88 19.86
C TYR A 162 15.27 3.46 18.52
N VAL A 163 15.43 2.16 18.32
CA VAL A 163 15.82 1.58 17.03
C VAL A 163 14.62 0.87 16.44
N LEU A 164 14.17 1.33 15.28
CA LEU A 164 13.16 0.68 14.47
C LEU A 164 13.87 -0.15 13.39
N GLU A 165 13.64 -1.44 13.38
CA GLU A 165 14.06 -2.33 12.31
C GLU A 165 12.84 -2.74 11.49
N VAL A 166 12.99 -2.68 10.17
CA VAL A 166 12.00 -3.20 9.23
C VAL A 166 12.64 -4.32 8.43
N THR A 167 11.97 -5.47 8.37
CA THR A 167 12.30 -6.57 7.46
C THR A 167 11.14 -6.77 6.49
N TYR A 168 11.45 -6.83 5.20
CA TYR A 168 10.54 -7.30 4.16
C TYR A 168 10.93 -8.70 3.70
N LEU A 169 9.93 -9.58 3.58
CA LEU A 169 10.06 -10.92 3.02
C LEU A 169 9.21 -11.00 1.75
N SER A 170 9.89 -11.17 0.62
CA SER A 170 9.22 -11.38 -0.66
C SER A 170 8.65 -12.80 -0.78
N PRO A 171 7.63 -13.01 -1.64
CA PRO A 171 7.12 -14.34 -1.97
C PRO A 171 8.18 -15.27 -2.58
N THR A 172 9.23 -14.71 -3.20
CA THR A 172 10.34 -15.45 -3.80
C THR A 172 11.44 -15.82 -2.80
N GLY A 173 11.32 -15.38 -1.54
CA GLY A 173 12.25 -15.72 -0.46
C GLY A 173 13.35 -14.69 -0.21
N THR A 174 13.47 -13.66 -1.05
CA THR A 174 14.35 -12.51 -0.81
C THR A 174 13.95 -11.79 0.48
N ARG A 175 14.95 -11.51 1.33
CA ARG A 175 14.82 -10.75 2.56
C ARG A 175 15.54 -9.41 2.42
N LEU A 176 14.82 -8.32 2.62
CA LEU A 176 15.36 -6.97 2.65
C LEU A 176 15.14 -6.38 4.03
N GLY A 177 15.97 -5.43 4.44
CA GLY A 177 15.77 -4.72 5.69
C GLY A 177 16.38 -3.35 5.71
N ASP A 178 15.87 -2.53 6.62
CA ASP A 178 16.38 -1.20 6.91
C ASP A 178 16.22 -0.90 8.40
N THR A 179 17.05 0.00 8.91
CA THR A 179 17.08 0.38 10.33
C THR A 179 17.07 1.89 10.48
N TYR A 180 16.21 2.39 11.36
CA TYR A 180 16.04 3.81 11.61
C TYR A 180 16.05 4.13 13.10
N ILE A 181 16.80 5.15 13.48
CA ILE A 181 16.83 5.63 14.88
C ILE A 181 15.75 6.70 15.04
N LEU A 182 14.79 6.41 15.90
CA LEU A 182 13.73 7.33 16.27
C LEU A 182 14.16 8.10 17.52
N GLU A 183 13.90 9.40 17.51
CA GLU A 183 13.99 10.22 18.72
C GLU A 183 12.58 10.64 19.12
N THR A 184 12.26 10.46 20.40
CA THR A 184 11.00 10.88 20.98
C THR A 184 11.27 11.89 22.07
N THR A 185 10.62 13.04 21.92
CA THR A 185 10.65 14.15 22.85
C THR A 185 9.24 14.35 23.38
N LEU A 186 9.06 14.31 24.69
CA LEU A 186 7.81 14.79 25.28
C LEU A 186 7.75 16.33 25.13
N PRO A 187 6.60 16.88 24.73
CA PRO A 187 6.30 18.29 24.91
C PRO A 187 6.53 18.72 26.37
N ARG A 188 7.16 19.88 26.59
CA ARG A 188 7.56 20.36 27.93
C ARG A 188 6.41 20.42 28.95
N GLU A 189 5.20 20.71 28.50
CA GLU A 189 4.01 20.78 29.37
C GLU A 189 3.65 19.40 29.95
N GLN A 190 3.81 18.33 29.16
CA GLN A 190 3.52 16.96 29.60
C GLN A 190 4.58 16.45 30.58
N ILE A 191 5.86 16.85 30.42
CA ILE A 191 6.92 16.55 31.40
C ILE A 191 6.55 17.11 32.79
N LYS A 192 5.99 18.32 32.82
CA LYS A 192 5.58 18.96 34.08
C LYS A 192 4.39 18.25 34.73
N GLU A 193 3.40 17.83 33.93
CA GLU A 193 2.23 17.10 34.42
C GLU A 193 2.58 15.69 34.92
N GLU A 194 3.47 14.97 34.23
CA GLU A 194 3.92 13.63 34.66
C GLU A 194 4.73 13.71 35.95
N ILE A 195 5.66 14.67 36.07
CA ILE A 195 6.41 14.91 37.31
C ILE A 195 5.46 15.25 38.47
N GLU A 196 4.43 16.09 38.24
CA GLU A 196 3.47 16.43 39.30
C GLU A 196 2.60 15.23 39.69
N ARG A 197 2.25 14.36 38.73
CA ARG A 197 1.49 13.13 38.97
C ARG A 197 2.30 12.10 39.76
N GLU A 198 3.55 11.84 39.36
CA GLU A 198 4.49 10.99 40.11
C GLU A 198 4.73 11.52 41.53
N ARG A 199 4.85 12.85 41.69
CA ARG A 199 4.98 13.50 43.01
C ARG A 199 3.74 13.29 43.87
N GLN A 200 2.55 13.39 43.31
CA GLN A 200 1.29 13.17 44.03
C GLN A 200 1.07 11.71 44.42
N ASP A 201 1.44 10.77 43.56
CA ASP A 201 1.30 9.34 43.85
C ASP A 201 2.35 8.86 44.86
N GLY A 202 3.57 9.41 44.81
CA GLY A 202 4.58 9.21 45.86
C GLY A 202 4.20 9.80 47.22
N LEU A 203 3.41 10.88 47.25
CA LEU A 203 2.91 11.49 48.49
C LEU A 203 1.78 10.69 49.17
N LYS A 204 1.08 9.82 48.43
CA LYS A 204 -0.03 8.99 48.95
C LYS A 204 0.41 7.68 49.58
N LEU A 205 1.71 7.36 49.53
CA LEU A 205 2.31 6.15 50.09
C LEU A 205 2.97 6.36 51.47
N PHE A 206 2.79 7.54 52.06
CA PHE A 206 3.17 7.91 53.43
C PHE A 206 1.96 8.43 54.20
#